data_AF-A0A4S5A3B2-F1
#
_entry.id   AF-A0A4S5A3B2-F1
#
_cell.length_a   1.000
_cell.length_b   1.000
_cell.length_c   1.000
_cell.angle_alpha   90.00
_cell.angle_beta   90.00
_cell.angle_gamma   90.00
#
_symmetry.space_group_name_H-M   'P 1'
#
loop_
_entity.id
_entity.type
_entity.pdbx_description
1 polymer ?
#
loop_
_entity_poly.entity_id
_entity_poly.type
_entity_poly.pdbx_seq_one_letter_code
_entity_poly.pdbx_strand_id
1 'polypeptide(L)'
;MDTNADLPDSDPLSDVVDALWAEEYDVERPLPGVLHVTGRFSNPERIALRAAGQADDRPVAIWATSHRGDWVLVCWNRPELVTITQKGATPQRWRHRRLPPTLNPGAQTFLDGASSPFDIVTRPKHQPTAAARTVLEMFGITEPAPPGWVAPVVEVPVPTERFVPVSAKPQRAPRAPKPEPVKPAEPEIRICPNCFMALPATGVCDNCA
;
A
#
# COMPACT_ATOMS: atom_id res chain seq x y z
N MET A 1 -14.85 -55.49 4.02
CA MET A 1 -14.41 -54.53 5.05
C MET A 1 -13.63 -53.50 4.28
N ASP A 2 -14.28 -52.45 3.80
CA ASP A 2 -13.59 -51.37 3.09
C ASP A 2 -14.27 -50.06 3.48
N THR A 3 -14.01 -49.65 4.72
CA THR A 3 -14.28 -48.29 5.17
C THR A 3 -13.17 -47.44 4.59
N ASN A 4 -13.37 -46.95 3.36
CA ASN A 4 -12.53 -45.89 2.81
C ASN A 4 -12.90 -44.64 3.60
N ALA A 5 -12.19 -44.42 4.71
CA ALA A 5 -12.30 -43.23 5.53
C ALA A 5 -11.74 -42.07 4.72
N ASP A 6 -12.64 -41.37 4.04
CA ASP A 6 -12.40 -40.04 3.51
C ASP A 6 -12.01 -39.16 4.70
N LEU A 7 -10.70 -39.00 4.93
CA LEU A 7 -10.16 -38.07 5.90
C LEU A 7 -10.67 -36.68 5.51
N PRO A 8 -11.20 -35.87 6.45
CA PRO A 8 -11.63 -34.53 6.10
C PRO A 8 -10.44 -33.77 5.52
N ASP A 9 -10.65 -33.26 4.32
CA ASP A 9 -9.76 -32.35 3.60
C ASP A 9 -9.30 -31.28 4.60
N SER A 10 -8.03 -31.36 5.02
CA SER A 10 -7.49 -30.47 6.03
C SER A 10 -7.56 -29.06 5.48
N ASP A 11 -8.33 -28.20 6.12
CA ASP A 11 -8.54 -26.83 5.68
C ASP A 11 -7.21 -26.13 5.35
N PRO A 12 -6.98 -25.76 4.09
CA PRO A 12 -5.67 -25.33 3.61
C PRO A 12 -5.23 -23.98 4.18
N LEU A 13 -6.09 -23.25 4.90
CA LEU A 13 -5.77 -21.94 5.50
C LEU A 13 -5.85 -21.97 7.03
N SER A 14 -5.93 -23.15 7.67
CA SER A 14 -6.12 -23.26 9.12
C SER A 14 -5.03 -22.54 9.91
N ASP A 15 -3.76 -22.68 9.49
CA ASP A 15 -2.61 -22.02 10.10
C ASP A 15 -2.66 -20.49 10.02
N VAL A 16 -3.15 -19.94 8.89
CA VAL A 16 -3.34 -18.50 8.72
C VAL A 16 -4.46 -18.00 9.64
N VAL A 17 -5.54 -18.76 9.77
CA VAL A 17 -6.66 -18.41 10.66
C VAL A 17 -6.27 -18.50 12.12
N ASP A 18 -5.54 -19.54 12.52
CA ASP A 18 -5.02 -19.69 13.89
C ASP A 18 -4.10 -18.51 14.26
N ALA A 19 -3.24 -18.07 13.34
CA ALA A 19 -2.38 -16.91 13.54
C ALA A 19 -3.17 -15.61 13.69
N LEU A 20 -4.25 -15.42 12.93
CA LEU A 20 -5.12 -14.25 13.03
C LEU A 20 -5.93 -14.24 14.34
N TRP A 21 -6.44 -15.39 14.78
CA TRP A 21 -7.13 -15.52 16.07
C TRP A 21 -6.20 -15.30 17.26
N ALA A 22 -4.95 -15.76 17.16
CA ALA A 22 -3.94 -15.49 18.19
C ALA A 22 -3.64 -14.00 18.38
N GLU A 23 -3.92 -13.17 17.36
CA GLU A 23 -3.84 -11.70 17.42
C GLU A 23 -5.17 -11.02 17.83
N GLU A 24 -6.15 -11.79 18.30
CA GLU A 24 -7.48 -11.31 18.72
C GLU A 24 -8.28 -10.62 17.60
N TYR A 25 -8.07 -11.05 16.35
CA TYR A 25 -8.90 -10.61 15.23
C TYR A 25 -10.07 -11.57 14.98
N ASP A 26 -11.20 -11.00 14.56
CA ASP A 26 -12.35 -11.76 14.11
C ASP A 26 -12.12 -12.20 12.66
N VAL A 27 -12.35 -13.47 12.37
CA VAL A 27 -12.12 -14.06 11.04
C VAL A 27 -13.36 -14.79 10.56
N GLU A 28 -13.91 -14.34 9.45
CA GLU A 28 -15.01 -14.99 8.72
C GLU A 28 -14.50 -15.60 7.40
N ARG A 29 -15.24 -16.57 6.88
CA ARG A 29 -14.91 -17.27 5.62
C ARG A 29 -16.07 -17.17 4.64
N PRO A 30 -16.22 -16.03 3.95
CA PRO A 30 -17.38 -15.79 3.09
C PRO A 30 -17.40 -16.72 1.87
N LEU A 31 -16.24 -17.17 1.38
CA LEU A 31 -16.07 -18.01 0.19
C LEU A 31 -14.87 -18.96 0.38
N PRO A 32 -14.78 -20.06 -0.39
CA PRO A 32 -13.60 -20.94 -0.39
C PRO A 32 -12.31 -20.17 -0.73
N GLY A 33 -11.26 -20.33 0.10
CA GLY A 33 -9.99 -19.63 -0.07
C GLY A 33 -10.04 -18.13 0.23
N VAL A 34 -11.14 -17.63 0.81
CA VAL A 34 -11.33 -16.21 1.14
C VAL A 34 -11.52 -16.03 2.64
N LEU A 35 -10.74 -15.11 3.21
CA LEU A 35 -10.82 -14.69 4.60
C LEU A 35 -11.33 -13.26 4.67
N HIS A 36 -12.23 -12.97 5.62
CA HIS A 36 -12.58 -11.61 6.01
C HIS A 36 -12.18 -11.38 7.45
N VAL A 37 -11.19 -10.53 7.63
CA VAL A 37 -10.61 -10.19 8.92
C VAL A 37 -11.17 -8.84 9.37
N THR A 38 -11.72 -8.79 10.58
CA THR A 38 -12.12 -7.54 11.22
C THR A 38 -11.45 -7.41 12.58
N GLY A 39 -11.24 -6.18 13.04
CA GLY A 39 -10.58 -5.97 14.32
C GLY A 39 -10.09 -4.55 14.57
N ARG A 40 -9.41 -4.37 15.69
CA ARG A 40 -8.86 -3.09 16.14
C ARG A 40 -7.46 -2.84 15.59
N PHE A 41 -7.38 -2.57 14.28
CA PHE A 41 -6.16 -2.12 13.62
C PHE A 41 -6.40 -0.86 12.79
N SER A 42 -5.34 -0.06 12.57
CA SER A 42 -5.38 1.18 11.78
C SER A 42 -4.89 1.01 10.34
N ASN A 43 -4.15 -0.07 10.06
CA ASN A 43 -3.61 -0.36 8.74
C ASN A 43 -4.12 -1.71 8.22
N PRO A 44 -5.29 -1.75 7.55
CA PRO A 44 -5.84 -2.98 6.99
C PRO A 44 -4.90 -3.64 5.97
N GLU A 45 -4.21 -2.84 5.13
CA GLU A 45 -3.27 -3.34 4.11
C GLU A 45 -2.16 -4.19 4.72
N ARG A 46 -1.61 -3.78 5.87
CA ARG A 46 -0.59 -4.55 6.58
C ARG A 46 -1.11 -5.91 7.06
N ILE A 47 -2.34 -5.96 7.59
CA ILE A 47 -2.93 -7.21 8.08
C ILE A 47 -3.12 -8.19 6.92
N ALA A 48 -3.73 -7.73 5.83
CA ALA A 48 -4.02 -8.57 4.67
C ALA A 48 -2.74 -9.04 3.96
N LEU A 49 -1.74 -8.17 3.76
CA LEU A 49 -0.47 -8.57 3.12
C LEU A 49 0.33 -9.57 3.96
N ARG A 50 0.38 -9.38 5.28
CA ARG A 50 1.05 -10.33 6.19
C ARG A 50 0.36 -11.70 6.17
N ALA A 51 -0.96 -11.73 6.26
CA ALA A 51 -1.72 -12.97 6.22
C ALA A 51 -1.59 -13.68 4.85
N ALA A 52 -1.57 -12.92 3.75
CA ALA A 52 -1.27 -13.47 2.42
C ALA A 52 0.17 -14.02 2.33
N GLY A 53 1.12 -13.40 3.04
CA GLY A 53 2.48 -13.91 3.18
C GLY A 53 2.58 -15.21 3.97
N GLN A 54 1.71 -15.43 4.96
CA GLN A 54 1.63 -16.69 5.73
C GLN A 54 1.02 -17.83 4.90
N ALA A 55 0.15 -17.51 3.94
CA ALA A 55 -0.36 -18.50 2.99
C ALA A 55 0.73 -19.08 2.06
N ASP A 56 1.92 -18.48 2.04
CA ASP A 56 3.05 -18.90 1.20
C ASP A 56 2.67 -18.99 -0.29
N ASP A 57 2.71 -20.16 -0.91
CA ASP A 57 2.32 -20.35 -2.32
C ASP A 57 0.83 -20.68 -2.52
N ARG A 58 0.07 -20.83 -1.43
CA ARG A 58 -1.37 -21.16 -1.49
C ARG A 58 -2.17 -19.94 -1.97
N PRO A 59 -3.08 -20.12 -2.94
CA PRO A 59 -3.99 -19.05 -3.35
C PRO A 59 -4.89 -18.62 -2.19
N VAL A 60 -4.94 -17.32 -1.92
CA VAL A 60 -5.79 -16.75 -0.87
C VAL A 60 -6.28 -15.34 -1.24
N ALA A 61 -7.52 -15.03 -0.88
CA ALA A 61 -8.02 -13.66 -0.85
C ALA A 61 -8.35 -13.23 0.58
N ILE A 62 -7.97 -12.02 0.94
CA ILE A 62 -8.09 -11.51 2.30
C ILE A 62 -8.69 -10.11 2.25
N TRP A 63 -9.93 -10.00 2.72
CA TRP A 63 -10.46 -8.73 3.16
C TRP A 63 -9.93 -8.42 4.56
N ALA A 64 -9.44 -7.22 4.78
CA ALA A 64 -9.24 -6.70 6.14
C ALA A 64 -9.99 -5.39 6.30
N THR A 65 -10.93 -5.35 7.24
CA THR A 65 -11.73 -4.16 7.56
C THR A 65 -11.35 -3.64 8.94
N SER A 66 -10.87 -2.40 8.98
CA SER A 66 -10.50 -1.74 10.22
C SER A 66 -11.72 -1.27 11.02
N HIS A 67 -11.52 -1.01 12.31
CA HIS A 67 -12.49 -0.34 13.19
C HIS A 67 -12.99 1.04 12.69
N ARG A 68 -12.32 1.66 11.68
CA ARG A 68 -12.75 2.93 11.08
C ARG A 68 -13.61 2.75 9.83
N GLY A 69 -13.87 1.50 9.41
CA GLY A 69 -14.59 1.18 8.18
C GLY A 69 -13.74 1.24 6.91
N ASP A 70 -12.45 1.60 7.01
CA ASP A 70 -11.49 1.45 5.91
C ASP A 70 -11.21 -0.03 5.67
N TRP A 71 -11.12 -0.44 4.41
CA TRP A 71 -10.86 -1.82 4.04
C TRP A 71 -9.81 -1.97 2.95
N VAL A 72 -9.23 -3.17 2.91
CA VAL A 72 -8.39 -3.64 1.81
C VAL A 72 -8.89 -5.01 1.37
N LEU A 73 -8.75 -5.30 0.08
CA LEU A 73 -8.77 -6.64 -0.46
C LEU A 73 -7.38 -6.96 -1.01
N VAL A 74 -6.75 -8.03 -0.50
CA VAL A 74 -5.54 -8.62 -1.07
C VAL A 74 -5.90 -9.95 -1.70
N CYS A 75 -5.64 -10.12 -2.99
CA CYS A 75 -5.74 -11.43 -3.65
C CYS A 75 -4.34 -11.87 -4.05
N TRP A 76 -3.94 -13.04 -3.57
CA TRP A 76 -2.67 -13.67 -3.84
C TRP A 76 -2.90 -14.99 -4.57
N ASN A 77 -2.35 -15.08 -5.77
CA ASN A 77 -2.24 -16.33 -6.51
C ASN A 77 -0.94 -16.24 -7.31
N ARG A 78 0.12 -16.89 -6.81
CA ARG A 78 1.47 -16.71 -7.35
C ARG A 78 1.46 -16.85 -8.90
N PRO A 79 2.10 -15.93 -9.64
CA PRO A 79 2.90 -14.78 -9.18
C PRO A 79 2.11 -13.48 -8.96
N GLU A 80 0.79 -13.49 -9.11
CA GLU A 80 -0.03 -12.29 -9.12
C GLU A 80 -0.45 -11.87 -7.70
N LEU A 81 -0.15 -10.62 -7.36
CA LEU A 81 -0.58 -9.96 -6.14
C LEU A 81 -1.43 -8.74 -6.50
N VAL A 82 -2.71 -8.80 -6.17
CA VAL A 82 -3.66 -7.70 -6.33
C VAL A 82 -3.95 -7.10 -4.96
N THR A 83 -3.88 -5.77 -4.85
CA THR A 83 -4.26 -5.03 -3.65
C THR A 83 -5.24 -3.93 -4.04
N ILE A 84 -6.39 -3.90 -3.39
CA ILE A 84 -7.44 -2.90 -3.62
C ILE A 84 -7.73 -2.23 -2.28
N THR A 85 -7.45 -0.94 -2.15
CA THR A 85 -7.68 -0.20 -0.90
C THR A 85 -8.82 0.78 -1.05
N GLN A 86 -9.68 0.87 -0.03
CA GLN A 86 -10.72 1.87 0.12
C GLN A 86 -10.55 2.58 1.46
N LYS A 87 -10.39 3.90 1.43
CA LYS A 87 -10.30 4.74 2.64
C LYS A 87 -11.46 5.72 2.69
N GLY A 88 -12.36 5.56 3.64
CA GLY A 88 -13.62 6.31 3.72
C GLY A 88 -14.32 6.36 2.36
N ALA A 89 -14.52 7.56 1.84
CA ALA A 89 -15.17 7.81 0.55
C ALA A 89 -14.22 8.12 -0.61
N THR A 90 -12.91 7.95 -0.41
CA THR A 90 -11.95 8.12 -1.52
C THR A 90 -12.18 7.06 -2.60
N PRO A 91 -11.84 7.32 -3.88
CA PRO A 91 -11.95 6.30 -4.91
C PRO A 91 -11.09 5.08 -4.57
N GLN A 92 -11.59 3.89 -4.90
CA GLN A 92 -10.84 2.64 -4.76
C GLN A 92 -9.52 2.74 -5.50
N ARG A 93 -8.45 2.28 -4.86
CA ARG A 93 -7.10 2.30 -5.43
C ARG A 93 -6.63 0.89 -5.72
N TRP A 94 -6.52 0.56 -7.01
CA TRP A 94 -6.00 -0.73 -7.43
C TRP A 94 -4.48 -0.70 -7.56
N ARG A 95 -3.85 -1.80 -7.16
CA ARG A 95 -2.46 -2.13 -7.44
C ARG A 95 -2.39 -3.58 -7.88
N HIS A 96 -1.74 -3.82 -9.01
CA HIS A 96 -1.48 -5.16 -9.50
C HIS A 96 0.02 -5.33 -9.63
N ARG A 97 0.55 -6.41 -9.04
CA ARG A 97 1.98 -6.72 -9.02
C ARG A 97 2.20 -8.15 -9.46
N ARG A 98 3.32 -8.37 -10.14
CA ARG A 98 3.81 -9.71 -10.44
C ARG A 98 5.11 -9.96 -9.69
N LEU A 99 5.05 -10.83 -8.69
CA LEU A 99 6.17 -11.06 -7.79
C LEU A 99 7.13 -12.15 -8.31
N PRO A 100 8.45 -11.99 -8.13
CA PRO A 100 9.39 -13.07 -8.38
C PRO A 100 9.22 -14.19 -7.35
N PRO A 101 9.68 -15.43 -7.64
CA PRO A 101 9.58 -16.57 -6.72
C PRO A 101 10.18 -16.33 -5.33
N THR A 102 11.22 -15.50 -5.25
CA THR A 102 11.95 -15.20 -4.00
C THR A 102 11.24 -14.20 -3.09
N LEU A 103 10.13 -13.60 -3.54
CA LEU A 103 9.44 -12.55 -2.81
C LEU A 103 8.03 -12.99 -2.40
N ASN A 104 7.66 -12.68 -1.16
CA ASN A 104 6.36 -12.97 -0.59
C ASN A 104 5.48 -11.70 -0.50
N PRO A 105 4.14 -11.85 -0.46
CA PRO A 105 3.23 -10.72 -0.29
C PRO A 105 3.46 -9.90 0.99
N GLY A 106 3.92 -10.55 2.06
CA GLY A 106 4.19 -9.94 3.36
C GLY A 106 5.50 -9.14 3.45
N ALA A 107 6.26 -9.01 2.36
CA ALA A 107 7.56 -8.34 2.38
C ALA A 107 7.42 -6.86 2.77
N GLN A 108 8.38 -6.37 3.57
CA GLN A 108 8.38 -4.99 4.09
C GLN A 108 8.23 -3.94 2.99
N THR A 109 8.81 -4.17 1.81
CA THR A 109 8.72 -3.25 0.66
C THR A 109 7.28 -2.93 0.23
N PHE A 110 6.31 -3.80 0.53
CA PHE A 110 4.90 -3.58 0.22
C PHE A 110 4.14 -2.90 1.36
N LEU A 111 4.58 -3.09 2.61
CA LEU A 111 3.95 -2.54 3.81
C LEU A 111 4.09 -1.02 3.89
N ASP A 112 5.17 -0.47 3.32
CA ASP A 112 5.44 0.97 3.33
C ASP A 112 4.59 1.74 2.29
N GLY A 113 3.75 1.04 1.52
CA GLY A 113 2.83 1.65 0.55
C GLY A 113 3.53 2.35 -0.63
N ALA A 114 4.85 2.14 -0.79
CA ALA A 114 5.62 2.70 -1.89
C ALA A 114 5.23 2.07 -3.24
N SER A 115 5.57 2.75 -4.34
CA SER A 115 5.57 2.09 -5.65
C SER A 115 6.67 1.04 -5.66
N SER A 116 6.38 -0.14 -6.18
CA SER A 116 7.33 -1.25 -6.28
C SER A 116 7.82 -1.41 -7.72
N PRO A 117 9.06 -1.85 -7.97
CA PRO A 117 9.50 -2.26 -9.32
C PRO A 117 8.64 -3.41 -9.90
N PHE A 118 7.89 -4.12 -9.05
CA PHE A 118 6.97 -5.20 -9.47
C PHE A 118 5.57 -4.70 -9.83
N ASP A 119 5.29 -3.39 -9.67
CA ASP A 119 3.99 -2.81 -10.01
C ASP A 119 3.77 -2.83 -11.53
N ILE A 120 2.64 -3.40 -11.97
CA ILE A 120 2.17 -3.27 -13.33
C ILE A 120 1.57 -1.88 -13.49
N VAL A 121 2.22 -1.04 -14.29
CA VAL A 121 1.82 0.35 -14.50
C VAL A 121 0.52 0.41 -15.30
N THR A 122 -0.53 0.94 -14.69
CA THR A 122 -1.82 1.19 -15.35
C THR A 122 -1.94 2.64 -15.79
N ARG A 123 -2.62 2.85 -16.93
CA ARG A 123 -3.01 4.16 -17.46
C ARG A 123 -4.49 4.09 -17.88
N PRO A 124 -5.41 4.78 -17.20
CA PRO A 124 -5.23 5.63 -16.01
C PRO A 124 -4.64 4.90 -14.81
N LYS A 125 -3.96 5.62 -13.91
CA LYS A 125 -3.39 5.04 -12.69
C LYS A 125 -4.48 4.44 -11.81
N HIS A 126 -4.11 3.40 -11.07
CA HIS A 126 -4.95 2.77 -10.05
C HIS A 126 -6.25 2.15 -10.56
N GLN A 127 -6.25 1.79 -11.85
CA GLN A 127 -7.33 1.05 -12.49
C GLN A 127 -7.07 -0.46 -12.45
N PRO A 128 -8.12 -1.29 -12.47
CA PRO A 128 -7.97 -2.74 -12.63
C PRO A 128 -7.34 -3.08 -13.98
N THR A 129 -6.55 -4.13 -14.00
CA THR A 129 -6.12 -4.79 -15.26
C THR A 129 -7.01 -6.01 -15.51
N ALA A 130 -7.04 -6.51 -16.74
CA ALA A 130 -7.77 -7.74 -17.06
C ALA A 130 -7.28 -8.92 -16.20
N ALA A 131 -5.96 -9.10 -16.08
CA ALA A 131 -5.36 -10.14 -15.24
C ALA A 131 -5.73 -9.99 -13.76
N ALA A 132 -5.76 -8.76 -13.23
CA ALA A 132 -6.20 -8.53 -11.85
C ALA A 132 -7.66 -8.95 -11.63
N ARG A 133 -8.54 -8.72 -12.61
CA ARG A 133 -9.94 -9.17 -12.53
C ARG A 133 -10.04 -10.69 -12.58
N THR A 134 -9.29 -11.34 -13.46
CA THR A 134 -9.20 -12.82 -13.49
C THR A 134 -8.75 -13.37 -12.15
N VAL A 135 -7.83 -12.70 -11.44
CA VAL A 135 -7.42 -13.13 -10.10
C VAL A 135 -8.61 -13.11 -9.11
N LEU A 136 -9.41 -12.05 -9.12
CA LEU A 136 -10.61 -11.96 -8.27
C LEU A 136 -11.66 -13.03 -8.63
N GLU A 137 -11.86 -13.28 -9.92
CA GLU A 137 -12.82 -14.28 -10.43
C GLU A 137 -12.50 -15.71 -9.93
N MET A 138 -11.22 -16.08 -9.80
CA MET A 138 -10.83 -17.39 -9.25
C MET A 138 -11.32 -17.60 -7.81
N PHE A 139 -11.45 -16.53 -7.03
CA PHE A 139 -11.98 -16.56 -5.67
C PHE A 139 -13.50 -16.38 -5.62
N GLY A 140 -14.18 -16.27 -6.76
CA GLY A 140 -15.60 -15.97 -6.84
C GLY A 140 -15.97 -14.54 -6.44
N ILE A 141 -14.99 -13.63 -6.39
CA ILE A 141 -15.18 -12.24 -5.98
C ILE A 141 -15.59 -11.42 -7.21
N THR A 142 -16.86 -11.01 -7.26
CA THR A 142 -17.39 -10.18 -8.35
C THR A 142 -17.24 -8.69 -8.07
N GLU A 143 -17.35 -8.29 -6.80
CA GLU A 143 -17.22 -6.91 -6.33
C GLU A 143 -16.08 -6.80 -5.30
N PRO A 144 -15.18 -5.80 -5.41
CA PRO A 144 -14.05 -5.68 -4.48
C PRO A 144 -14.42 -5.36 -3.04
N ALA A 145 -15.57 -4.72 -2.82
CA ALA A 145 -16.01 -4.34 -1.48
C ALA A 145 -16.37 -5.59 -0.66
N PRO A 146 -16.03 -5.63 0.63
CA PRO A 146 -16.40 -6.77 1.47
C PRO A 146 -17.93 -6.91 1.56
N PRO A 147 -18.45 -8.13 1.75
CA PRO A 147 -19.89 -8.37 1.88
C PRO A 147 -20.54 -7.46 2.92
N GLY A 148 -21.67 -6.85 2.58
CA GLY A 148 -22.42 -5.96 3.48
C GLY A 148 -21.81 -4.56 3.69
N TRP A 149 -20.66 -4.23 3.06
CA TRP A 149 -20.11 -2.89 3.16
C TRP A 149 -20.94 -1.86 2.38
N VAL A 150 -21.20 -0.73 3.01
CA VAL A 150 -21.90 0.41 2.41
C VAL A 150 -20.94 1.58 2.38
N ALA A 151 -20.81 2.21 1.20
CA ALA A 151 -19.96 3.38 1.06
C ALA A 151 -20.45 4.52 1.97
N PRO A 152 -19.56 5.15 2.75
CA PRO A 152 -19.94 6.30 3.54
C PRO A 152 -20.45 7.40 2.60
N VAL A 153 -21.69 7.83 2.81
CA VAL A 153 -22.30 8.91 2.03
C VAL A 153 -21.54 10.19 2.34
N VAL A 154 -20.80 10.70 1.35
CA VAL A 154 -20.28 12.06 1.42
C VAL A 154 -21.39 12.97 0.97
N GLU A 155 -22.01 13.68 1.92
CA GLU A 155 -22.72 14.90 1.58
C GLU A 155 -21.69 15.86 0.98
N VAL A 156 -21.69 15.98 -0.36
CA VAL A 156 -20.85 16.94 -1.05
C VAL A 156 -21.33 18.32 -0.59
N PRO A 157 -20.53 19.10 0.16
CA PRO A 157 -20.94 20.47 0.45
C PRO A 157 -21.09 21.18 -0.89
N VAL A 158 -22.30 21.69 -1.16
CA VAL A 158 -22.58 22.50 -2.35
C VAL A 158 -21.50 23.58 -2.42
N PRO A 159 -20.75 23.70 -3.54
CA PRO A 159 -19.73 24.73 -3.66
C PRO A 159 -20.40 26.08 -3.47
N THR A 160 -20.21 26.71 -2.32
CA THR A 160 -20.60 28.11 -2.15
C THR A 160 -19.53 28.91 -2.88
N GLU A 161 -19.85 29.40 -4.07
CA GLU A 161 -19.00 30.35 -4.79
C GLU A 161 -18.81 31.59 -3.91
N ARG A 162 -17.71 31.62 -3.15
CA ARG A 162 -17.27 32.84 -2.47
C ARG A 162 -16.63 33.72 -3.53
N PHE A 163 -17.43 34.62 -4.11
CA PHE A 163 -16.91 35.77 -4.82
C PHE A 163 -16.06 36.60 -3.85
N VAL A 164 -14.75 36.52 -4.00
CA VAL A 164 -13.82 37.42 -3.30
C VAL A 164 -13.90 38.76 -4.05
N PRO A 165 -14.37 39.86 -3.43
CA PRO A 165 -14.30 41.15 -4.09
C PRO A 165 -12.82 41.48 -4.32
N VAL A 166 -12.46 41.70 -5.58
CA VAL A 166 -11.12 42.16 -5.96
C VAL A 166 -10.97 43.59 -5.43
N SER A 167 -10.38 43.74 -4.24
CA SER A 167 -9.90 45.04 -3.78
C SER A 167 -8.85 45.55 -4.75
N ALA A 168 -9.14 46.67 -5.40
CA ALA A 168 -8.19 47.41 -6.23
C ALA A 168 -6.93 47.70 -5.40
N LYS A 169 -5.78 47.17 -5.84
CA LYS A 169 -4.49 47.45 -5.21
C LYS A 169 -4.13 48.93 -5.46
N PRO A 170 -3.71 49.70 -4.45
CA PRO A 170 -3.16 51.04 -4.68
C PRO A 170 -1.84 50.94 -5.46
N GLN A 171 -1.70 51.77 -6.50
CA GLN A 171 -0.45 51.91 -7.26
C GLN A 171 0.66 52.39 -6.34
N ARG A 172 1.71 51.56 -6.19
CA ARG A 172 2.92 51.91 -5.45
C ARG A 172 3.89 52.62 -6.38
N ALA A 173 4.46 53.75 -5.92
CA ALA A 173 5.50 54.51 -6.58
C ALA A 173 6.73 53.65 -6.95
N PRO A 174 7.53 54.05 -7.97
CA PRO A 174 8.65 53.25 -8.44
C PRO A 174 9.71 53.09 -7.35
N ARG A 175 10.10 51.84 -7.08
CA ARG A 175 11.16 51.48 -6.14
C ARG A 175 12.48 51.36 -6.90
N ALA A 176 13.54 51.96 -6.35
CA ALA A 176 14.91 51.84 -6.85
C ALA A 176 15.36 50.37 -7.05
N PRO A 177 16.27 50.09 -8.00
CA PRO A 177 16.65 48.72 -8.35
C PRO A 177 17.30 47.98 -7.16
N LYS A 178 16.82 46.77 -6.93
CA LYS A 178 17.28 45.85 -5.89
C LYS A 178 18.46 45.03 -6.43
N PRO A 179 19.57 44.88 -5.69
CA PRO A 179 20.70 44.04 -6.12
C PRO A 179 20.31 42.56 -6.19
N GLU A 180 20.86 41.86 -7.18
CA GLU A 180 20.59 40.44 -7.47
C GLU A 180 21.08 39.49 -6.36
N PRO A 181 20.39 38.36 -6.12
CA PRO A 181 20.83 37.35 -5.16
C PRO A 181 21.93 36.47 -5.75
N VAL A 182 23.08 36.42 -5.08
CA VAL A 182 24.19 35.51 -5.38
C VAL A 182 23.82 34.10 -4.92
N LYS A 183 23.96 33.10 -5.80
CA LYS A 183 23.79 31.67 -5.47
C LYS A 183 24.85 31.23 -4.44
N PRO A 184 24.51 30.45 -3.40
CA PRO A 184 25.52 29.80 -2.56
C PRO A 184 26.34 28.81 -3.40
N ALA A 185 27.66 28.86 -3.28
CA ALA A 185 28.58 27.94 -3.94
C ALA A 185 28.40 26.50 -3.41
N GLU A 186 28.51 25.52 -4.29
CA GLU A 186 28.62 24.11 -3.93
C GLU A 186 29.87 23.88 -3.05
N PRO A 187 29.77 23.10 -1.96
CA PRO A 187 30.92 22.82 -1.13
C PRO A 187 31.90 21.90 -1.88
N GLU A 188 33.07 22.43 -2.25
CA GLU A 188 34.18 21.65 -2.78
C GLU A 188 34.65 20.65 -1.72
N ILE A 189 34.40 19.35 -1.97
CA ILE A 189 34.86 18.26 -1.12
C ILE A 189 36.37 18.12 -1.34
N ARG A 190 37.16 18.48 -0.33
CA ARG A 190 38.62 18.28 -0.35
C ARG A 190 38.94 16.82 -0.03
N ILE A 191 39.79 16.19 -0.83
CA ILE A 191 40.18 14.78 -0.67
C ILE A 191 41.61 14.70 -0.13
N CYS A 192 41.86 13.79 0.82
CA CYS A 192 43.20 13.55 1.37
C CYS A 192 44.11 12.92 0.29
N PRO A 193 45.32 13.45 0.04
CA PRO A 193 46.21 12.91 -1.00
C PRO A 193 46.86 11.57 -0.62
N ASN A 194 46.81 11.16 0.65
CA ASN A 194 47.50 9.96 1.14
C ASN A 194 46.59 8.72 1.18
N CYS A 195 45.31 8.90 1.55
CA CYS A 195 44.36 7.79 1.68
C CYS A 195 43.08 7.98 0.85
N PHE A 196 42.97 9.08 0.07
CA PHE A 196 41.84 9.39 -0.82
C PHE A 196 40.46 9.49 -0.15
N MET A 197 40.39 9.59 1.19
CA MET A 197 39.15 9.89 1.91
C MET A 197 38.83 11.39 1.89
N ALA A 198 37.53 11.72 1.97
CA ALA A 198 37.08 13.10 2.10
C ALA A 198 37.58 13.70 3.42
N LEU A 199 38.20 14.88 3.34
CA LEU A 199 38.68 15.60 4.51
C LEU A 199 37.51 16.28 5.23
N PRO A 200 37.46 16.22 6.57
CA PRO A 200 36.56 17.05 7.34
C PRO A 200 36.92 18.54 7.17
N ALA A 201 36.01 19.44 7.58
CA ALA A 201 36.20 20.88 7.45
C ALA A 201 37.47 21.43 8.14
N THR A 202 38.04 20.66 9.08
CA THR A 202 39.29 20.96 9.77
C THR A 202 40.54 20.82 8.88
N GLY A 203 40.43 20.13 7.74
CA GLY A 203 41.51 19.96 6.77
C GLY A 203 42.58 18.93 7.15
N VAL A 204 42.43 18.23 8.28
CA VAL A 204 43.35 17.18 8.74
C VAL A 204 42.67 15.82 8.59
N CYS A 205 43.39 14.82 8.08
CA CYS A 205 42.86 13.48 7.91
C CYS A 205 42.99 12.68 9.21
N ASP A 206 41.87 12.25 9.76
CA ASP A 206 41.84 11.47 11.00
C ASP A 206 42.53 10.08 10.89
N ASN A 207 42.76 9.59 9.67
CA ASN A 207 43.36 8.28 9.41
C ASN A 207 44.85 8.35 9.01
N CYS A 208 45.38 9.55 8.75
CA CYS A 208 46.79 9.75 8.36
C CYS A 208 47.52 10.75 9.26
N ALA A 209 46.87 11.21 10.33
CA ALA A 209 47.44 12.09 11.35
C ALA A 209 48.40 11.34 12.28
#